data_AF-A0A0U1ZIV8-F1
#
_entry.id   AF-A0A0U1ZIV8-F1
#
_cell.length_a   1.000
_cell.length_b   1.000
_cell.length_c   1.000
_cell.angle_alpha   90.00
_cell.angle_beta   90.00
_cell.angle_gamma   90.00
#
_symmetry.space_group_name_H-M   'P 1'
#
loop_
_entity.id
_entity.type
_entity.pdbx_description
1 polymer ?
#
loop_
_entity_poly.entity_id
_entity_poly.type
_entity_poly.pdbx_seq_one_letter_code
_entity_poly.pdbx_strand_id
1 'polypeptide(L)'
;MSVFEAAKDTANLLHDGLDVEALSRKNLSHEWESSITIKIDKTQYESKRNGNDNAKRLEDVILIFTNGTRLSSRTMEKKITLQKKRVVGFYENCIYPIVRSQASEETVAIDELNVQKTIHRVLTLQGDSCRVSYNKIETENGTKYTFACEIEYAPNTDYTRILEHEKHLMSLVNEHGITVSYEKLSLEQTFSCIVPKVQMWNCFNPAGEYLWAYKWNGVKAKFLCIDSNAYVWPDAGQVTTERCTGDVSSIQRICMQVELTDRDIVIVEIVAASFDGNIHTSEPLTNVALLKLLAQRLTGRITVGTRQLRVQTFHNSQLPSSFNKELYDGFIIVQDDLILKWKAPTIDVKCIAPNEYTVADNKMIHLPEVGVVGAIYELSSNLKLLRKRTDRLAPSTARELEVFLESVTLLNYSK
;
A
#
# COMPACT_ATOMS: atom_id res chain seq x y z
N MET A 1 15.98 -5.73 41.29
CA MET A 1 16.81 -5.61 40.08
C MET A 1 15.86 -5.48 38.92
N SER A 2 15.81 -4.31 38.28
CA SER A 2 14.94 -4.14 37.10
C SER A 2 15.47 -5.02 35.95
N VAL A 3 14.60 -5.47 35.04
CA VAL A 3 15.03 -6.25 33.86
C VAL A 3 16.09 -5.48 33.04
N PHE A 4 16.05 -4.14 33.08
CA PHE A 4 17.06 -3.26 32.48
C PHE A 4 18.43 -3.34 33.17
N GLU A 5 18.48 -3.45 34.50
CA GLU A 5 19.75 -3.63 35.22
C GLU A 5 20.36 -5.01 34.93
N ALA A 6 19.54 -6.08 34.93
CA ALA A 6 20.01 -7.42 34.62
C ALA A 6 20.46 -7.58 33.16
N ALA A 7 19.78 -6.92 32.21
CA ALA A 7 20.18 -6.89 30.80
C ALA A 7 21.49 -6.11 30.60
N LYS A 8 21.67 -5.00 31.33
CA LYS A 8 22.91 -4.21 31.32
C LYS A 8 24.09 -5.02 31.86
N ASP A 9 23.90 -5.74 32.98
CA ASP A 9 24.93 -6.59 33.56
C ASP A 9 25.31 -7.77 32.65
N THR A 10 24.33 -8.35 31.95
CA THR A 10 24.57 -9.41 30.95
C THR A 10 25.31 -8.88 29.72
N ALA A 11 24.98 -7.66 29.26
CA ALA A 11 25.68 -7.03 28.15
C ALA A 11 27.13 -6.66 28.51
N ASN A 12 27.38 -6.21 29.75
CA ASN A 12 28.72 -5.97 30.27
C ASN A 12 29.56 -7.26 30.32
N LEU A 13 28.97 -8.37 30.78
CA LEU A 13 29.65 -9.67 30.84
C LEU A 13 29.99 -10.25 29.46
N LEU A 14 29.21 -9.91 28.42
CA LEU A 14 29.49 -10.32 27.04
C LEU A 14 30.60 -9.48 26.39
N HIS A 15 30.78 -8.23 26.83
CA HIS A 15 31.84 -7.35 26.34
C HIS A 15 33.26 -7.87 26.69
N ASP A 16 33.41 -8.51 27.86
CA ASP A 16 34.71 -9.01 28.33
C ASP A 16 35.18 -10.32 27.67
N GLY A 17 34.34 -10.95 26.82
CA GLY A 17 34.63 -12.25 26.20
C GLY A 17 34.64 -12.27 24.67
N LEU A 18 34.44 -11.13 24.00
CA LEU A 18 34.39 -11.07 22.53
C LEU A 18 35.73 -10.60 21.96
N ASP A 19 36.40 -11.50 21.22
CA ASP A 19 37.60 -11.18 20.45
C ASP A 19 37.23 -10.23 19.29
N VAL A 20 37.45 -8.94 19.53
CA VAL A 20 37.05 -7.82 18.66
C VAL A 20 37.74 -7.89 17.28
N GLU A 21 38.90 -8.54 17.17
CA GLU A 21 39.64 -8.64 15.90
C GLU A 21 39.08 -9.73 14.97
N ALA A 22 38.48 -10.80 15.51
CA ALA A 22 37.90 -11.90 14.72
C ALA A 22 36.56 -11.53 14.05
N LEU A 23 35.82 -10.55 14.58
CA LEU A 23 34.53 -10.06 14.06
C LEU A 23 34.68 -8.96 12.99
N SER A 24 35.91 -8.50 12.69
CA SER A 24 36.18 -7.39 11.76
C SER A 24 36.07 -7.73 10.27
N ARG A 25 35.76 -8.99 9.92
CA ARG A 25 35.36 -9.32 8.54
C ARG A 25 33.96 -8.77 8.30
N LYS A 26 33.87 -7.59 7.67
CA LYS A 26 32.62 -7.02 7.15
C LYS A 26 31.95 -7.98 6.16
N ASN A 27 31.21 -8.95 6.68
CA ASN A 27 30.25 -9.72 5.90
C ASN A 27 28.98 -8.89 5.81
N LEU A 28 28.89 -8.05 4.77
CA LEU A 28 27.63 -7.43 4.41
C LEU A 28 26.71 -8.53 3.86
N SER A 29 25.67 -8.89 4.61
CA SER A 29 24.56 -9.67 4.08
C SER A 29 23.51 -8.71 3.50
N HIS A 30 22.80 -9.16 2.47
CA HIS A 30 21.66 -8.43 1.91
C HIS A 30 20.42 -9.29 2.12
N GLU A 31 19.43 -8.72 2.77
CA GLU A 31 18.20 -9.40 3.17
C GLU A 31 17.04 -8.79 2.39
N TRP A 32 16.26 -9.65 1.76
CA TRP A 32 15.00 -9.29 1.11
C TRP A 32 13.91 -10.11 1.75
N GLU A 33 12.91 -9.44 2.32
CA GLU A 33 11.89 -10.11 3.12
C GLU A 33 10.50 -9.53 2.87
N SER A 34 9.49 -10.39 3.02
CA SER A 34 8.12 -9.98 3.30
C SER A 34 7.77 -10.38 4.72
N SER A 35 7.04 -9.53 5.44
CA SER A 35 6.66 -9.78 6.82
C SER A 35 5.26 -9.30 7.14
N ILE A 36 4.62 -9.96 8.11
CA ILE A 36 3.38 -9.53 8.76
C ILE A 36 3.66 -9.44 10.25
N THR A 37 3.35 -8.30 10.86
CA THR A 37 3.43 -8.11 12.32
C THR A 37 2.09 -7.62 12.85
N ILE A 38 1.53 -8.34 13.82
CA ILE A 38 0.19 -8.09 14.37
C ILE A 38 0.29 -7.98 15.90
N LYS A 39 -0.41 -6.99 16.48
CA LYS A 39 -0.57 -6.89 17.95
C LYS A 39 -1.37 -8.08 18.46
N ILE A 40 -0.86 -8.71 19.51
CA ILE A 40 -1.55 -9.77 20.25
C ILE A 40 -1.68 -9.38 21.71
N ASP A 41 -2.50 -10.10 22.47
CA ASP A 41 -2.55 -9.92 23.91
C ASP A 41 -1.47 -10.73 24.65
N LYS A 42 -1.33 -10.45 25.95
CA LYS A 42 -0.39 -11.13 26.84
C LYS A 42 -0.70 -12.63 26.94
N THR A 43 -1.98 -13.02 26.99
CA THR A 43 -2.43 -14.40 27.13
C THR A 43 -2.02 -15.24 25.92
N GLN A 44 -2.13 -14.70 24.72
CA GLN A 44 -1.68 -15.33 23.48
C GLN A 44 -0.16 -15.56 23.49
N TYR A 45 0.63 -14.57 23.93
CA TYR A 45 2.07 -14.75 24.11
C TYR A 45 2.40 -15.81 25.17
N GLU A 46 1.78 -15.73 26.34
CA GLU A 46 2.04 -16.63 27.46
C GLU A 46 1.60 -18.07 27.16
N SER A 47 0.52 -18.28 26.42
CA SER A 47 0.09 -19.62 26.00
C SER A 47 1.11 -20.29 25.09
N LYS A 48 1.74 -19.54 24.17
CA LYS A 48 2.86 -20.04 23.36
C LYS A 48 4.16 -20.16 24.14
N ARG A 49 4.36 -19.31 25.16
CA ARG A 49 5.51 -19.37 26.06
C ARG A 49 5.44 -20.50 27.09
N ASN A 50 4.25 -20.95 27.45
CA ASN A 50 4.07 -21.99 28.47
C ASN A 50 3.50 -23.29 27.88
N GLY A 51 3.22 -23.31 26.57
CA GLY A 51 2.65 -24.45 25.88
C GLY A 51 3.60 -25.66 25.88
N ASN A 52 3.03 -26.84 26.13
CA ASN A 52 3.69 -28.15 26.07
C ASN A 52 3.76 -28.72 24.64
N ASP A 53 3.61 -27.89 23.61
CA ASP A 53 3.66 -28.36 22.23
C ASP A 53 5.06 -28.93 21.94
N ASN A 54 5.12 -30.23 21.61
CA ASN A 54 6.35 -31.00 21.33
C ASN A 54 7.19 -30.47 20.14
N ALA A 55 6.85 -29.31 19.58
CA ALA A 55 7.65 -28.63 18.56
C ALA A 55 8.90 -28.01 19.20
N LYS A 56 10.06 -28.12 18.54
CA LYS A 56 11.32 -27.50 18.98
C LYS A 56 11.15 -25.98 19.11
N ARG A 57 10.81 -25.54 20.31
CA ARG A 57 10.65 -24.13 20.64
C ARG A 57 12.02 -23.53 20.94
N LEU A 58 12.31 -22.40 20.33
CA LEU A 58 13.52 -21.63 20.60
C LEU A 58 13.13 -20.30 21.24
N GLU A 59 13.74 -19.99 22.38
CA GLU A 59 13.62 -18.69 23.02
C GLU A 59 14.87 -17.86 22.71
N ASP A 60 14.68 -16.60 22.38
CA ASP A 60 15.77 -15.65 22.09
C ASP A 60 15.47 -14.31 22.75
N VAL A 61 16.54 -13.58 23.10
CA VAL A 61 16.46 -12.23 23.67
C VAL A 61 17.27 -11.29 22.80
N ILE A 62 16.59 -10.30 22.24
CA ILE A 62 17.20 -9.29 21.38
C ILE A 62 17.24 -7.97 22.14
N LEU A 63 18.43 -7.39 22.24
CA LEU A 63 18.62 -6.05 22.80
C LEU A 63 18.78 -5.07 21.64
N ILE A 64 18.02 -3.98 21.65
CA ILE A 64 18.15 -2.87 20.70
C ILE A 64 18.71 -1.68 21.47
N PHE A 65 19.84 -1.15 21.01
CA PHE A 65 20.53 -0.02 21.61
C PHE A 65 20.08 1.31 20.98
N THR A 66 20.32 2.41 21.71
CA THR A 66 19.99 3.80 21.30
C THR A 66 20.57 4.23 19.96
N ASN A 67 21.74 3.70 19.60
CA ASN A 67 22.40 3.94 18.31
C ASN A 67 21.82 3.12 17.14
N GLY A 68 20.77 2.33 17.39
CA GLY A 68 20.07 1.52 16.39
C GLY A 68 20.70 0.15 16.10
N THR A 69 21.75 -0.22 16.82
CA THR A 69 22.34 -1.57 16.75
C THR A 69 21.53 -2.59 17.56
N ARG A 70 21.66 -3.86 17.22
CA ARG A 70 21.00 -4.98 17.91
C ARG A 70 22.00 -6.04 18.33
N LEU A 71 21.86 -6.55 19.55
CA LEU A 71 22.51 -7.78 20.00
C LEU A 71 21.48 -8.91 19.94
N SER A 72 21.74 -9.93 19.13
CA SER A 72 20.90 -11.11 18.95
C SER A 72 21.79 -12.34 18.85
N SER A 73 21.49 -13.42 19.58
CA SER A 73 22.27 -14.67 19.48
C SER A 73 23.80 -14.49 19.62
N ARG A 74 24.24 -13.56 20.48
CA ARG A 74 25.65 -13.17 20.72
C ARG A 74 26.35 -12.42 19.56
N THR A 75 25.63 -12.04 18.52
CA THR A 75 26.15 -11.23 17.42
C THR A 75 25.62 -9.80 17.55
N MET A 76 26.52 -8.83 17.45
CA MET A 76 26.17 -7.42 17.33
C MET A 76 26.04 -7.01 15.87
N GLU A 77 24.87 -6.51 15.52
CA GLU A 77 24.50 -6.23 14.15
C GLU A 77 23.86 -4.85 14.03
N LYS A 78 24.11 -4.19 12.91
CA LYS A 78 23.37 -3.02 12.50
C LYS A 78 22.60 -3.34 11.23
N LYS A 79 21.27 -3.36 11.33
CA LYS A 79 20.37 -3.54 10.18
C LYS A 79 20.06 -2.16 9.60
N ILE A 80 20.53 -1.88 8.40
CA ILE A 80 20.22 -0.65 7.66
C ILE A 80 19.12 -0.97 6.66
N THR A 81 17.91 -0.46 6.90
CA THR A 81 16.80 -0.60 5.95
C THR A 81 17.04 0.31 4.75
N LEU A 82 17.23 -0.30 3.58
CA LEU A 82 17.45 0.40 2.30
C LEU A 82 16.12 0.79 1.67
N GLN A 83 15.16 -0.13 1.70
CA GLN A 83 13.83 0.08 1.13
C GLN A 83 12.77 -0.55 2.04
N LYS A 84 11.63 0.12 2.15
CA LYS A 84 10.46 -0.40 2.86
C LYS A 84 9.19 -0.03 2.11
N LYS A 85 8.38 -1.03 1.74
CA LYS A 85 7.07 -0.86 1.12
C LYS A 85 6.02 -1.53 1.99
N ARG A 86 4.92 -0.82 2.27
CA ARG A 86 3.79 -1.32 3.06
C ARG A 86 2.61 -1.56 2.14
N VAL A 87 2.21 -2.81 2.01
CA VAL A 87 1.16 -3.22 1.08
C VAL A 87 0.02 -3.90 1.80
N VAL A 88 -1.19 -3.73 1.27
CA VAL A 88 -2.35 -4.46 1.71
C VAL A 88 -2.33 -5.85 1.06
N GLY A 89 -2.20 -6.90 1.88
CA GLY A 89 -2.43 -8.28 1.47
C GLY A 89 -3.90 -8.65 1.56
N PHE A 90 -4.35 -9.54 0.68
CA PHE A 90 -5.72 -10.06 0.70
C PHE A 90 -5.74 -11.58 0.49
N TYR A 91 -6.30 -12.31 1.45
CA TYR A 91 -6.39 -13.77 1.44
C TYR A 91 -7.63 -14.21 2.21
N GLU A 92 -8.37 -15.20 1.70
CA GLU A 92 -9.56 -15.78 2.35
C GLU A 92 -10.55 -14.75 2.93
N ASN A 93 -10.84 -13.67 2.18
CA ASN A 93 -11.73 -12.58 2.59
C ASN A 93 -11.27 -11.74 3.80
N CYS A 94 -9.98 -11.81 4.12
CA CYS A 94 -9.31 -11.06 5.16
C CYS A 94 -8.20 -10.18 4.58
N ILE A 95 -7.90 -9.08 5.29
CA ILE A 95 -6.91 -8.08 4.90
C ILE A 95 -5.71 -8.19 5.85
N TYR A 96 -4.49 -8.13 5.32
CA TYR A 96 -3.25 -8.31 6.08
C TYR A 96 -2.24 -7.17 5.87
N PRO A 97 -1.50 -6.74 6.92
CA PRO A 97 -0.46 -5.72 6.81
C PRO A 97 0.88 -6.32 6.39
N ILE A 98 1.13 -6.37 5.08
CA ILE A 98 2.39 -6.88 4.55
C ILE A 98 3.41 -5.76 4.46
N VAL A 99 4.62 -6.02 4.94
CA VAL A 99 5.78 -5.15 4.80
C VAL A 99 6.83 -5.87 3.98
N ARG A 100 7.19 -5.29 2.82
CA ARG A 100 8.34 -5.70 2.02
C ARG A 100 9.54 -4.85 2.41
N SER A 101 10.63 -5.47 2.85
CA SER A 101 11.87 -4.77 3.21
C SER A 101 13.06 -5.27 2.41
N GLN A 102 13.97 -4.33 2.15
CA GLN A 102 15.35 -4.62 1.79
C GLN A 102 16.24 -4.03 2.86
N ALA A 103 17.18 -4.82 3.35
CA ALA A 103 18.14 -4.37 4.34
C ALA A 103 19.54 -4.89 4.03
N SER A 104 20.53 -4.12 4.47
CA SER A 104 21.90 -4.59 4.62
C SER A 104 22.19 -4.78 6.10
N GLU A 105 22.75 -5.92 6.47
CA GLU A 105 23.21 -6.15 7.84
C GLU A 105 24.73 -6.14 7.88
N GLU A 106 25.27 -5.42 8.86
CA GLU A 106 26.71 -5.35 9.11
C GLU A 106 27.00 -5.73 10.57
N THR A 107 27.98 -6.59 10.77
CA THR A 107 28.51 -6.88 12.10
C THR A 107 29.31 -5.67 12.59
N VAL A 108 29.05 -5.22 13.81
CA VAL A 108 29.67 -4.02 14.40
C VAL A 108 30.25 -4.33 15.77
N ALA A 109 31.24 -3.54 16.19
CA ALA A 109 31.76 -3.59 17.55
C ALA A 109 30.75 -3.00 18.55
N ILE A 110 30.90 -3.37 19.82
CA ILE A 110 30.10 -2.83 20.92
C ILE A 110 30.69 -1.47 21.30
N ASP A 111 30.02 -0.38 20.93
CA ASP A 111 30.46 0.98 21.28
C ASP A 111 29.54 1.67 22.30
N GLU A 112 28.28 1.25 22.44
CA GLU A 112 27.31 1.84 23.37
C GLU A 112 26.36 0.77 23.94
N LEU A 113 26.13 0.79 25.27
CA LEU A 113 25.36 -0.21 26.00
C LEU A 113 23.98 0.28 26.49
N ASN A 114 23.53 1.44 26.02
CA ASN A 114 22.23 1.98 26.41
C ASN A 114 21.11 1.23 25.69
N VAL A 115 20.52 0.24 26.37
CA VAL A 115 19.41 -0.55 25.85
C VAL A 115 18.14 0.29 25.81
N GLN A 116 17.65 0.58 24.60
CA GLN A 116 16.40 1.29 24.36
C GLN A 116 15.19 0.35 24.43
N LYS A 117 15.38 -0.90 23.98
CA LYS A 117 14.29 -1.87 23.80
C LYS A 117 14.80 -3.29 23.95
N THR A 118 14.06 -4.11 24.68
CA THR A 118 14.31 -5.55 24.84
C THR A 118 13.18 -6.33 24.18
N ILE A 119 13.52 -7.37 23.40
CA ILE A 119 12.55 -8.24 22.75
C ILE A 119 12.76 -9.66 23.26
N HIS A 120 11.80 -10.19 24.01
CA HIS A 120 11.76 -11.61 24.39
C HIS A 120 10.96 -12.36 23.33
N ARG A 121 11.65 -13.17 22.53
CA ARG A 121 11.11 -13.84 21.36
C ARG A 121 10.92 -15.32 21.63
N VAL A 122 9.75 -15.82 21.24
CA VAL A 122 9.42 -17.25 21.16
C VAL A 122 9.27 -17.62 19.70
N LEU A 123 10.17 -18.46 19.20
CA LEU A 123 10.12 -19.01 17.84
C LEU A 123 9.32 -20.30 17.84
N THR A 124 8.26 -20.35 17.02
CA THR A 124 7.42 -21.53 16.84
C THR A 124 7.66 -22.23 15.50
N LEU A 125 8.24 -21.51 14.53
CA LEU A 125 8.70 -22.06 13.26
C LEU A 125 9.99 -21.34 12.86
N GLN A 126 11.00 -22.11 12.48
CA GLN A 126 12.24 -21.62 11.89
C GLN A 126 12.67 -22.60 10.79
N GLY A 127 12.27 -22.32 9.56
CA GLY A 127 12.82 -22.95 8.36
C GLY A 127 13.94 -22.09 7.76
N ASP A 128 14.56 -22.57 6.68
CA ASP A 128 15.68 -21.88 6.03
C ASP A 128 15.33 -20.48 5.51
N SER A 129 14.05 -20.22 5.20
CA SER A 129 13.59 -18.94 4.67
C SER A 129 12.36 -18.38 5.38
N CYS A 130 11.72 -19.11 6.31
CA CYS A 130 10.47 -18.69 6.92
C CYS A 130 10.54 -18.78 8.45
N ARG A 131 10.08 -17.73 9.12
CA ARG A 131 10.11 -17.61 10.58
C ARG A 131 8.76 -17.20 11.12
N VAL A 132 8.32 -17.84 12.20
CA VAL A 132 7.13 -17.43 12.97
C VAL A 132 7.53 -17.21 14.42
N SER A 133 7.20 -16.04 14.94
CA SER A 133 7.62 -15.59 16.26
C SER A 133 6.53 -14.89 17.04
N TYR A 134 6.55 -15.09 18.35
CA TYR A 134 5.75 -14.38 19.33
C TYR A 134 6.70 -13.55 20.19
N ASN A 135 6.51 -12.23 20.21
CA ASN A 135 7.46 -11.30 20.80
C ASN A 135 6.79 -10.53 21.94
N LYS A 136 7.48 -10.44 23.08
CA LYS A 136 7.22 -9.45 24.13
C LYS A 136 8.27 -8.36 24.00
N ILE A 137 7.84 -7.15 23.70
CA ILE A 137 8.67 -5.97 23.50
C ILE A 137 8.55 -5.09 24.74
N GLU A 138 9.67 -4.85 25.43
CA GLU A 138 9.78 -3.96 26.59
C GLU A 138 10.57 -2.71 26.21
N THR A 139 10.01 -1.55 26.58
CA THR A 139 10.61 -0.22 26.37
C THR A 139 10.37 0.62 27.62
N GLU A 140 11.00 1.80 27.72
CA GLU A 140 10.72 2.77 28.79
C GLU A 140 9.23 3.18 28.85
N ASN A 141 8.54 3.15 27.71
CA ASN A 141 7.12 3.53 27.59
C ASN A 141 6.14 2.38 27.90
N GLY A 142 6.64 1.19 28.25
CA GLY A 142 5.83 0.03 28.60
C GLY A 142 6.10 -1.21 27.75
N THR A 143 5.16 -2.17 27.84
CA THR A 143 5.26 -3.50 27.22
C THR A 143 4.22 -3.69 26.12
N LYS A 144 4.62 -4.28 25.00
CA LYS A 144 3.77 -4.66 23.87
C LYS A 144 3.99 -6.12 23.49
N TYR A 145 2.95 -6.80 23.03
CA TYR A 145 3.05 -8.17 22.52
C TYR A 145 2.70 -8.21 21.04
N THR A 146 3.46 -8.97 20.25
CA THR A 146 3.24 -9.08 18.81
C THR A 146 3.47 -10.50 18.30
N PHE A 147 2.61 -10.94 17.39
CA PHE A 147 2.88 -12.05 16.49
C PHE A 147 3.59 -11.51 15.24
N ALA A 148 4.62 -12.19 14.76
CA ALA A 148 5.28 -11.86 13.51
C ALA A 148 5.59 -13.12 12.71
N CYS A 149 5.27 -13.10 11.41
CA CYS A 149 5.76 -14.06 10.44
C CYS A 149 6.55 -13.34 9.34
N GLU A 150 7.66 -13.92 8.95
CA GLU A 150 8.65 -13.33 8.04
C GLU A 150 9.10 -14.41 7.05
N ILE A 151 9.28 -14.03 5.80
CA ILE A 151 9.82 -14.90 4.76
C ILE A 151 10.90 -14.15 3.97
N GLU A 152 12.07 -14.74 3.90
CA GLU A 152 13.23 -14.24 3.18
C GLU A 152 13.28 -14.85 1.77
N TYR A 153 13.74 -14.07 0.80
CA TYR A 153 13.91 -14.50 -0.58
C TYR A 153 15.11 -13.80 -1.24
N ALA A 154 15.51 -14.26 -2.43
CA ALA A 154 16.66 -13.70 -3.13
C ALA A 154 16.37 -12.31 -3.74
N PRO A 155 17.38 -11.45 -3.95
CA PRO A 155 17.21 -10.09 -4.52
C PRO A 155 16.52 -10.01 -5.88
N ASN A 156 16.57 -11.08 -6.68
CA ASN A 156 16.01 -11.15 -8.03
C ASN A 156 14.81 -12.10 -8.12
N THR A 157 14.14 -12.35 -7.00
CA THR A 157 12.91 -13.16 -6.97
C THR A 157 11.85 -12.45 -7.81
N ASP A 158 11.23 -13.21 -8.72
CA ASP A 158 10.16 -12.68 -9.57
C ASP A 158 8.94 -12.30 -8.72
N TYR A 159 8.20 -11.31 -9.21
CA TYR A 159 7.09 -10.75 -8.45
C TYR A 159 5.99 -11.78 -8.16
N THR A 160 5.73 -12.71 -9.08
CA THR A 160 4.76 -13.79 -8.89
C THR A 160 5.13 -14.66 -7.69
N ARG A 161 6.41 -15.07 -7.57
CA ARG A 161 6.91 -15.79 -6.39
C ARG A 161 6.84 -14.96 -5.11
N ILE A 162 7.09 -13.65 -5.15
CA ILE A 162 6.88 -12.77 -3.98
C ILE A 162 5.43 -12.85 -3.51
N LEU A 163 4.45 -12.81 -4.43
CA LEU A 163 3.04 -12.94 -4.10
C LEU A 163 2.68 -14.34 -3.53
N GLU A 164 3.34 -15.40 -3.99
CA GLU A 164 3.18 -16.76 -3.43
C GLU A 164 3.70 -16.84 -1.99
N HIS A 165 4.88 -16.28 -1.73
CA HIS A 165 5.45 -16.15 -0.39
C HIS A 165 4.53 -15.36 0.55
N GLU A 166 3.94 -14.28 0.06
CA GLU A 166 2.99 -13.47 0.81
C GLU A 166 1.68 -14.20 1.12
N LYS A 167 1.16 -15.00 0.18
CA LYS A 167 0.03 -15.90 0.44
C LYS A 167 0.38 -16.92 1.53
N HIS A 168 1.58 -17.48 1.51
CA HIS A 168 2.03 -18.39 2.56
C HIS A 168 2.06 -17.71 3.94
N LEU A 169 2.59 -16.48 4.03
CA LEU A 169 2.54 -15.70 5.27
C LEU A 169 1.12 -15.48 5.79
N MET A 170 0.19 -15.12 4.90
CA MET A 170 -1.22 -14.92 5.27
C MET A 170 -1.89 -16.22 5.74
N SER A 171 -1.56 -17.36 5.12
CA SER A 171 -1.99 -18.69 5.59
C SER A 171 -1.50 -18.97 7.01
N LEU A 172 -0.21 -18.71 7.30
CA LEU A 172 0.37 -18.91 8.63
C LEU A 172 -0.34 -18.07 9.70
N VAL A 173 -0.74 -16.83 9.37
CA VAL A 173 -1.54 -15.99 10.29
C VAL A 173 -2.87 -16.69 10.64
N ASN A 174 -3.55 -17.27 9.64
CA ASN A 174 -4.81 -17.99 9.81
C ASN A 174 -4.65 -19.28 10.60
N GLU A 175 -3.64 -20.09 10.29
CA GLU A 175 -3.31 -21.34 11.00
C GLU A 175 -3.03 -21.10 12.49
N HIS A 176 -2.41 -19.96 12.82
CA HIS A 176 -2.16 -19.55 14.19
C HIS A 176 -3.37 -18.87 14.86
N GLY A 177 -4.50 -18.72 14.17
CA GLY A 177 -5.73 -18.14 14.70
C GLY A 177 -5.60 -16.67 15.09
N ILE A 178 -4.68 -15.92 14.47
CA ILE A 178 -4.44 -14.53 14.80
C ILE A 178 -5.45 -13.64 14.08
N THR A 179 -6.23 -12.88 14.86
CA THR A 179 -7.19 -11.93 14.29
C THR A 179 -6.50 -10.65 13.85
N VAL A 180 -6.67 -10.28 12.58
CA VAL A 180 -6.19 -9.01 12.05
C VAL A 180 -7.28 -7.96 12.14
N SER A 181 -6.94 -6.79 12.69
CA SER A 181 -7.83 -5.63 12.69
C SER A 181 -7.10 -4.40 12.15
N TYR A 182 -7.84 -3.57 11.42
CA TYR A 182 -7.36 -2.27 10.94
C TYR A 182 -8.00 -1.13 11.73
N GLU A 183 -7.26 -0.05 11.86
CA GLU A 183 -7.57 1.09 12.72
C GLU A 183 -8.33 2.18 11.95
N LYS A 184 -8.98 3.10 12.69
CA LYS A 184 -9.58 4.30 12.10
C LYS A 184 -8.46 5.17 11.51
N LEU A 185 -8.54 5.43 10.21
CA LEU A 185 -7.70 6.43 9.56
C LEU A 185 -8.06 7.83 10.05
N SER A 186 -7.05 8.61 10.44
CA SER A 186 -7.23 10.04 10.60
C SER A 186 -7.49 10.70 9.23
N LEU A 187 -8.06 11.91 9.26
CA LEU A 187 -8.18 12.71 8.04
C LEU A 187 -6.80 12.87 7.41
N GLU A 188 -5.81 13.39 8.12
CA GLU A 188 -4.43 13.58 7.62
C GLU A 188 -3.83 12.34 6.93
N GLN A 189 -4.01 11.16 7.52
CA GLN A 189 -3.58 9.91 6.90
C GLN A 189 -4.29 9.65 5.56
N THR A 190 -5.59 9.90 5.49
CA THR A 190 -6.38 9.83 4.24
C THR A 190 -5.88 10.84 3.20
N PHE A 191 -5.44 12.03 3.62
CA PHE A 191 -4.76 13.01 2.74
C PHE A 191 -3.47 12.44 2.17
N SER A 192 -2.67 11.76 3.00
CA SER A 192 -1.36 11.21 2.59
C SER A 192 -1.44 9.99 1.68
N CYS A 193 -2.59 9.33 1.56
CA CYS A 193 -2.77 8.16 0.71
C CYS A 193 -2.65 8.55 -0.78
N ILE A 194 -1.56 8.13 -1.43
CA ILE A 194 -1.34 8.35 -2.87
C ILE A 194 -1.79 7.10 -3.62
N VAL A 195 -2.63 7.29 -4.62
CA VAL A 195 -3.09 6.21 -5.51
C VAL A 195 -1.95 5.79 -6.45
N PRO A 196 -1.74 4.49 -6.72
CA PRO A 196 -0.73 4.01 -7.66
C PRO A 196 -0.83 4.72 -9.02
N LYS A 197 0.33 4.97 -9.65
CA LYS A 197 0.38 5.65 -10.95
C LYS A 197 -0.25 4.77 -12.03
N VAL A 198 -1.21 5.35 -12.74
CA VAL A 198 -1.90 4.69 -13.85
C VAL A 198 -1.09 4.86 -15.13
N GLN A 199 -0.87 3.77 -15.88
CA GLN A 199 -0.21 3.79 -17.18
C GLN A 199 -1.24 3.84 -18.33
N MET A 200 -0.77 4.14 -19.54
CA MET A 200 -1.63 4.23 -20.73
C MET A 200 -1.70 2.88 -21.45
N TRP A 201 -2.65 2.77 -22.39
CA TRP A 201 -2.99 1.52 -23.10
C TRP A 201 -1.86 0.90 -23.93
N ASN A 202 -0.78 1.63 -24.22
CA ASN A 202 0.33 1.16 -25.04
C ASN A 202 1.08 -0.04 -24.45
N CYS A 203 0.95 -0.28 -23.14
CA CYS A 203 1.53 -1.44 -22.47
C CYS A 203 0.58 -2.66 -22.43
N PHE A 204 -0.63 -2.55 -23.01
CA PHE A 204 -1.61 -3.63 -22.97
C PHE A 204 -1.25 -4.74 -23.93
N ASN A 205 -1.19 -5.97 -23.41
CA ASN A 205 -1.08 -7.18 -24.21
C ASN A 205 -2.44 -7.92 -24.24
N PRO A 206 -3.19 -7.86 -25.36
CA PRO A 206 -4.49 -8.52 -25.46
C PRO A 206 -4.41 -10.06 -25.44
N ALA A 207 -3.23 -10.63 -25.65
CA ALA A 207 -3.00 -12.08 -25.58
C ALA A 207 -2.70 -12.58 -24.16
N GLY A 208 -2.35 -11.68 -23.23
CA GLY A 208 -2.12 -12.01 -21.83
C GLY A 208 -3.41 -12.10 -21.01
N GLU A 209 -3.32 -12.60 -19.78
CA GLU A 209 -4.43 -12.53 -18.84
C GLU A 209 -4.63 -11.07 -18.38
N TYR A 210 -5.88 -10.63 -18.29
CA TYR A 210 -6.23 -9.31 -17.79
C TYR A 210 -7.63 -9.29 -17.18
N LEU A 211 -7.85 -8.30 -16.32
CA LEU A 211 -9.17 -7.93 -15.82
C LEU A 211 -9.51 -6.54 -16.36
N TRP A 212 -10.79 -6.24 -16.57
CA TRP A 212 -11.18 -4.91 -17.02
C TRP A 212 -12.47 -4.43 -16.37
N ALA A 213 -12.65 -3.11 -16.29
CA ALA A 213 -13.86 -2.45 -15.82
C ALA A 213 -14.16 -1.25 -16.70
N TYR A 214 -15.42 -0.83 -16.75
CA TYR A 214 -15.77 0.44 -17.39
C TYR A 214 -15.13 1.59 -16.61
N LYS A 215 -14.51 2.53 -17.33
CA LYS A 215 -13.99 3.76 -16.75
C LYS A 215 -15.12 4.78 -16.66
N TRP A 216 -15.56 5.07 -15.45
CA TRP A 216 -16.63 6.04 -15.19
C TRP A 216 -16.25 7.44 -15.69
N ASN A 217 -17.25 8.12 -16.27
CA ASN A 217 -17.17 9.53 -16.61
C ASN A 217 -17.67 10.35 -15.43
N GLY A 218 -16.83 10.48 -14.40
CA GLY A 218 -17.14 11.19 -13.16
C GLY A 218 -16.05 12.16 -12.72
N VAL A 219 -16.24 12.73 -11.53
CA VAL A 219 -15.23 13.50 -10.83
C VAL A 219 -14.57 12.60 -9.79
N LYS A 220 -13.24 12.47 -9.87
CA LYS A 220 -12.46 11.71 -8.89
C LYS A 220 -12.48 12.38 -7.53
N ALA A 221 -12.66 11.56 -6.49
CA ALA A 221 -12.58 11.99 -5.11
C ALA A 221 -12.03 10.89 -4.21
N LYS A 222 -11.44 11.29 -3.08
CA LYS A 222 -11.22 10.39 -1.95
C LYS A 222 -12.51 10.27 -1.14
N PHE A 223 -12.73 9.10 -0.58
CA PHE A 223 -13.90 8.79 0.23
C PHE A 223 -13.46 8.08 1.51
N LEU A 224 -13.98 8.54 2.65
CA LEU A 224 -13.79 7.90 3.94
C LEU A 224 -15.14 7.87 4.67
N CYS A 225 -15.52 6.70 5.19
CA CYS A 225 -16.66 6.58 6.09
C CYS A 225 -16.19 6.36 7.53
N ILE A 226 -16.61 7.25 8.44
CA ILE A 226 -16.40 7.10 9.88
C ILE A 226 -17.77 7.07 10.54
N ASP A 227 -18.06 5.94 11.18
CA ASP A 227 -19.35 5.66 11.81
C ASP A 227 -20.49 5.78 10.79
N SER A 228 -21.23 6.89 10.72
CA SER A 228 -22.26 7.12 9.67
C SER A 228 -22.02 8.39 8.85
N ASN A 229 -20.84 9.00 8.95
CA ASN A 229 -20.48 10.19 8.18
C ASN A 229 -19.55 9.80 7.03
N ALA A 230 -19.93 10.17 5.81
CA ALA A 230 -19.08 10.13 4.63
C ALA A 230 -18.37 11.46 4.47
N TYR A 231 -17.05 11.39 4.36
CA TYR A 231 -16.19 12.49 3.96
C TYR A 231 -15.82 12.26 2.50
N VAL A 232 -16.29 13.15 1.62
CA VAL A 232 -16.03 13.10 0.19
C VAL A 232 -15.14 14.27 -0.17
N TRP A 233 -14.04 13.98 -0.84
CA TRP A 233 -13.06 15.01 -1.13
C TRP A 233 -12.57 14.93 -2.58
N PRO A 234 -13.14 15.78 -3.47
CA PRO A 234 -12.68 15.91 -4.84
C PRO A 234 -11.27 16.52 -4.92
N ASP A 235 -10.48 16.12 -5.92
CA ASP A 235 -9.07 16.56 -6.10
C ASP A 235 -8.89 18.10 -6.08
N ALA A 236 -9.87 18.86 -6.58
CA ALA A 236 -9.86 20.33 -6.60
C ALA A 236 -11.02 20.97 -5.80
N GLY A 237 -11.61 20.23 -4.86
CA GLY A 237 -12.77 20.65 -4.10
C GLY A 237 -12.52 20.79 -2.60
N GLN A 238 -13.48 21.37 -1.90
CA GLN A 238 -13.55 21.28 -0.44
C GLN A 238 -14.01 19.87 -0.03
N VAL A 239 -13.58 19.44 1.15
CA VAL A 239 -14.14 18.23 1.76
C VAL A 239 -15.61 18.50 2.08
N THR A 240 -16.50 17.68 1.54
CA THR A 240 -17.90 17.67 1.93
C THR A 240 -18.16 16.53 2.92
N THR A 241 -19.03 16.80 3.88
CA THR A 241 -19.46 15.80 4.86
C THR A 241 -20.94 15.55 4.68
N GLU A 242 -21.30 14.30 4.41
CA GLU A 242 -22.67 13.88 4.20
C GLU A 242 -22.98 12.64 5.05
N ARG A 243 -24.24 12.48 5.45
CA ARG A 243 -24.65 11.33 6.24
C ARG A 243 -24.88 10.13 5.32
N CYS A 244 -24.32 8.98 5.70
CA CYS A 244 -24.66 7.69 5.11
C CYS A 244 -25.96 7.14 5.69
N THR A 245 -26.78 6.51 4.84
CA THR A 245 -27.90 5.67 5.27
C THR A 245 -27.69 4.24 4.78
N GLY A 246 -28.12 3.25 5.55
CA GLY A 246 -27.86 1.82 5.31
C GLY A 246 -26.77 1.24 6.22
N ASP A 247 -26.46 -0.04 6.03
CA ASP A 247 -25.37 -0.72 6.76
C ASP A 247 -24.02 -0.36 6.16
N VAL A 248 -23.26 0.47 6.88
CA VAL A 248 -21.96 0.99 6.46
C VAL A 248 -20.78 0.19 7.02
N SER A 249 -21.03 -0.89 7.78
CA SER A 249 -19.99 -1.68 8.46
C SER A 249 -18.83 -2.09 7.53
N SER A 250 -19.15 -2.41 6.27
CA SER A 250 -18.19 -2.89 5.28
C SER A 250 -17.33 -1.79 4.62
N ILE A 251 -17.69 -0.52 4.79
CA ILE A 251 -16.98 0.64 4.18
C ILE A 251 -16.34 1.55 5.22
N GLN A 252 -16.43 1.20 6.50
CA GLN A 252 -15.83 1.99 7.57
C GLN A 252 -14.32 1.82 7.62
N ARG A 253 -13.61 2.90 8.03
CA ARG A 253 -12.18 2.89 8.40
C ARG A 253 -11.20 2.49 7.28
N ILE A 254 -11.63 2.54 6.03
CA ILE A 254 -10.80 2.29 4.84
C ILE A 254 -10.84 3.55 3.98
N CYS A 255 -9.67 3.97 3.47
CA CYS A 255 -9.60 5.05 2.49
C CYS A 255 -9.90 4.47 1.11
N MET A 256 -10.91 5.03 0.45
CA MET A 256 -11.34 4.64 -0.89
C MET A 256 -11.14 5.78 -1.88
N GLN A 257 -10.94 5.43 -3.15
CA GLN A 257 -11.11 6.36 -4.26
C GLN A 257 -12.47 6.07 -4.90
N VAL A 258 -13.18 7.15 -5.20
CA VAL A 258 -14.50 7.10 -5.83
C VAL A 258 -14.53 7.97 -7.08
N GLU A 259 -15.44 7.63 -7.98
CA GLU A 259 -15.89 8.49 -9.08
C GLU A 259 -17.29 9.00 -8.73
N LEU A 260 -17.43 10.33 -8.68
CA LEU A 260 -18.68 11.02 -8.40
C LEU A 260 -19.42 11.27 -9.71
N THR A 261 -20.63 10.75 -9.82
CA THR A 261 -21.57 11.06 -10.92
C THR A 261 -22.78 11.82 -10.38
N ASP A 262 -23.70 12.22 -11.24
CA ASP A 262 -24.92 12.90 -10.82
C ASP A 262 -25.79 12.04 -9.88
N ARG A 263 -25.76 10.71 -10.06
CA ARG A 263 -26.66 9.78 -9.35
C ARG A 263 -25.94 8.87 -8.37
N ASP A 264 -24.67 8.59 -8.60
CA ASP A 264 -23.94 7.55 -7.90
C ASP A 264 -22.58 8.06 -7.38
N ILE A 265 -22.14 7.52 -6.25
CA ILE A 265 -20.76 7.52 -5.80
C ILE A 265 -20.23 6.12 -6.07
N VAL A 266 -19.31 5.96 -7.04
CA VAL A 266 -18.79 4.64 -7.40
C VAL A 266 -17.42 4.45 -6.79
N ILE A 267 -17.29 3.47 -5.89
CA ILE A 267 -16.01 3.03 -5.33
C ILE A 267 -15.22 2.32 -6.43
N VAL A 268 -14.15 2.95 -6.87
CA VAL A 268 -13.26 2.46 -7.93
C VAL A 268 -11.98 1.85 -7.38
N GLU A 269 -11.65 2.13 -6.11
CA GLU A 269 -10.41 1.65 -5.50
C GLU A 269 -10.50 1.66 -3.97
N ILE A 270 -9.97 0.63 -3.32
CA ILE A 270 -9.60 0.67 -1.89
C ILE A 270 -8.13 1.11 -1.78
N VAL A 271 -7.88 2.39 -1.55
CA VAL A 271 -6.54 2.97 -1.62
C VAL A 271 -5.64 2.46 -0.50
N ALA A 272 -6.14 2.51 0.75
CA ALA A 272 -5.31 2.20 1.90
C ALA A 272 -6.11 1.81 3.16
N ALA A 273 -5.41 1.09 4.04
CA ALA A 273 -5.84 0.76 5.40
C ALA A 273 -4.71 1.06 6.40
N SER A 274 -5.09 1.41 7.64
CA SER A 274 -4.13 1.62 8.73
C SER A 274 -4.01 0.38 9.61
N PHE A 275 -2.78 -0.02 9.89
CA PHE A 275 -2.47 -1.06 10.85
C PHE A 275 -1.39 -0.55 11.79
N ASP A 276 -1.69 -0.48 13.10
CA ASP A 276 -0.75 0.00 14.11
C ASP A 276 -0.15 1.38 13.76
N GLY A 277 -1.01 2.32 13.41
CA GLY A 277 -0.65 3.67 12.97
C GLY A 277 0.04 3.78 11.60
N ASN A 278 0.28 2.66 10.90
CA ASN A 278 0.98 2.63 9.62
C ASN A 278 0.03 2.42 8.44
N ILE A 279 0.17 3.27 7.42
CA ILE A 279 -0.60 3.19 6.18
C ILE A 279 -0.03 2.10 5.27
N HIS A 280 -0.89 1.19 4.85
CA HIS A 280 -0.63 0.16 3.85
C HIS A 280 -1.49 0.46 2.62
N THR A 281 -0.89 0.43 1.44
CA THR A 281 -1.60 0.72 0.17
C THR A 281 -1.92 -0.56 -0.59
N SER A 282 -3.06 -0.62 -1.25
CA SER A 282 -3.39 -1.76 -2.10
C SER A 282 -2.62 -1.75 -3.41
N GLU A 283 -2.26 -2.93 -3.90
CA GLU A 283 -1.78 -3.12 -5.27
C GLU A 283 -2.93 -3.51 -6.20
N PRO A 284 -2.83 -3.24 -7.52
CA PRO A 284 -3.95 -3.39 -8.46
C PRO A 284 -4.69 -4.73 -8.41
N LEU A 285 -4.00 -5.86 -8.39
CA LEU A 285 -4.67 -7.18 -8.33
C LEU A 285 -5.37 -7.40 -6.99
N THR A 286 -4.72 -7.06 -5.87
CA THR A 286 -5.32 -7.09 -4.53
C THR A 286 -6.55 -6.18 -4.47
N ASN A 287 -6.48 -5.01 -5.08
CA ASN A 287 -7.56 -4.05 -5.12
C ASN A 287 -8.81 -4.61 -5.80
N VAL A 288 -8.64 -5.26 -6.96
CA VAL A 288 -9.76 -5.92 -7.65
C VAL A 288 -10.41 -6.99 -6.78
N ALA A 289 -9.61 -7.79 -6.06
CA ALA A 289 -10.13 -8.81 -5.15
C ALA A 289 -10.90 -8.20 -3.98
N LEU A 290 -10.37 -7.12 -3.39
CA LEU A 290 -11.02 -6.37 -2.31
C LEU A 290 -12.34 -5.73 -2.77
N LEU A 291 -12.39 -5.13 -3.95
CA LEU A 291 -13.62 -4.56 -4.51
C LEU A 291 -14.67 -5.63 -4.79
N LYS A 292 -14.27 -6.81 -5.30
CA LYS A 292 -15.20 -7.95 -5.47
C LYS A 292 -15.81 -8.38 -4.14
N LEU A 293 -15.00 -8.51 -3.09
CA LEU A 293 -15.51 -8.82 -1.75
C LEU A 293 -16.43 -7.70 -1.23
N LEU A 294 -16.04 -6.44 -1.42
CA LEU A 294 -16.85 -5.31 -0.97
C LEU A 294 -18.21 -5.29 -1.66
N ALA A 295 -18.26 -5.56 -2.97
CA ALA A 295 -19.49 -5.67 -3.73
C ALA A 295 -20.40 -6.80 -3.21
N GLN A 296 -19.82 -7.93 -2.77
CA GLN A 296 -20.58 -9.03 -2.15
C GLN A 296 -21.13 -8.67 -0.77
N ARG A 297 -20.36 -7.90 0.02
CA ARG A 297 -20.76 -7.49 1.37
C ARG A 297 -21.74 -6.32 1.37
N LEU A 298 -21.71 -5.47 0.35
CA LEU A 298 -22.68 -4.39 0.13
C LEU A 298 -24.00 -4.94 -0.41
N THR A 299 -24.73 -5.65 0.45
CA THR A 299 -26.02 -6.29 0.14
C THR A 299 -27.21 -5.34 0.21
N GLY A 300 -27.04 -4.15 0.79
CA GLY A 300 -28.07 -3.12 0.96
C GLY A 300 -27.85 -1.86 0.12
N ARG A 301 -28.91 -1.06 -0.03
CA ARG A 301 -28.82 0.25 -0.70
C ARG A 301 -28.23 1.26 0.27
N ILE A 302 -26.92 1.48 0.20
CA ILE A 302 -26.28 2.59 0.88
C ILE A 302 -26.45 3.86 0.05
N THR A 303 -26.87 4.94 0.70
CA THR A 303 -26.86 6.27 0.08
C THR A 303 -26.05 7.25 0.90
N VAL A 304 -25.42 8.21 0.22
CA VAL A 304 -24.70 9.34 0.79
C VAL A 304 -25.40 10.58 0.26
N GLY A 305 -26.13 11.26 1.14
CA GLY A 305 -27.09 12.28 0.73
C GLY A 305 -28.13 11.72 -0.25
N THR A 306 -28.13 12.23 -1.48
CA THR A 306 -29.04 11.79 -2.55
C THR A 306 -28.43 10.75 -3.49
N ARG A 307 -27.13 10.48 -3.37
CA ARG A 307 -26.40 9.60 -4.29
C ARG A 307 -26.34 8.17 -3.76
N GLN A 308 -26.44 7.21 -4.65
CA GLN A 308 -26.29 5.80 -4.29
C GLN A 308 -24.82 5.38 -4.33
N LEU A 309 -24.37 4.66 -3.29
CA LEU A 309 -23.04 4.09 -3.27
C LEU A 309 -23.01 2.81 -4.10
N ARG A 310 -22.04 2.68 -5.00
CA ARG A 310 -21.82 1.49 -5.84
C ARG A 310 -20.37 1.07 -5.78
N VAL A 311 -20.09 -0.18 -6.12
CA VAL A 311 -18.73 -0.68 -6.30
C VAL A 311 -18.48 -0.95 -7.78
N GLN A 312 -17.30 -0.60 -8.26
CA GLN A 312 -16.88 -0.92 -9.61
C GLN A 312 -16.78 -2.44 -9.81
N THR A 313 -17.38 -2.92 -10.89
CA THR A 313 -17.33 -4.32 -11.27
C THR A 313 -16.18 -4.57 -12.25
N PHE A 314 -15.35 -5.56 -11.94
CA PHE A 314 -14.30 -6.05 -12.84
C PHE A 314 -14.73 -7.36 -13.52
N HIS A 315 -14.39 -7.47 -14.79
CA HIS A 315 -14.72 -8.57 -15.69
C HIS A 315 -13.44 -9.28 -16.13
N ASN A 316 -13.54 -10.58 -16.37
CA ASN A 316 -12.50 -11.44 -16.94
C ASN A 316 -12.81 -11.87 -18.39
N SER A 317 -13.89 -11.35 -18.97
CA SER A 317 -14.27 -11.61 -20.36
C SER A 317 -13.45 -10.75 -21.33
N GLN A 318 -13.62 -10.98 -22.63
CA GLN A 318 -13.11 -10.05 -23.64
C GLN A 318 -13.67 -8.64 -23.46
N LEU A 319 -12.88 -7.63 -23.81
CA LEU A 319 -13.30 -6.24 -23.86
C LEU A 319 -14.47 -6.07 -24.86
N PRO A 320 -15.55 -5.38 -24.47
CA PRO A 320 -16.66 -5.14 -25.37
C PRO A 320 -16.25 -4.14 -26.45
N SER A 321 -16.82 -4.29 -27.65
CA SER A 321 -16.55 -3.40 -28.79
C SER A 321 -17.18 -2.01 -28.66
N SER A 322 -18.09 -1.81 -27.70
CA SER A 322 -18.76 -0.53 -27.46
C SER A 322 -19.22 -0.39 -26.00
N PHE A 323 -19.51 0.84 -25.58
CA PHE A 323 -20.01 1.19 -24.26
C PHE A 323 -20.86 2.46 -24.32
N ASN A 324 -21.67 2.70 -23.28
CA ASN A 324 -22.44 3.94 -23.16
C ASN A 324 -21.49 5.12 -22.84
N LYS A 325 -21.27 5.99 -23.84
CA LYS A 325 -20.37 7.15 -23.74
C LYS A 325 -20.88 8.27 -22.82
N GLU A 326 -22.15 8.26 -22.44
CA GLU A 326 -22.69 9.20 -21.44
C GLU A 326 -22.22 8.82 -20.03
N LEU A 327 -22.10 7.51 -19.76
CA LEU A 327 -21.75 6.97 -18.44
C LEU A 327 -20.25 6.70 -18.28
N TYR A 328 -19.57 6.33 -19.36
CA TYR A 328 -18.20 5.85 -19.34
C TYR A 328 -17.34 6.58 -20.38
N ASP A 329 -16.04 6.78 -20.10
CA ASP A 329 -15.08 7.42 -21.03
C ASP A 329 -14.01 6.45 -21.60
N GLY A 330 -14.15 5.15 -21.32
CA GLY A 330 -13.24 4.10 -21.77
C GLY A 330 -13.26 2.90 -20.84
N PHE A 331 -12.14 2.18 -20.79
CA PHE A 331 -11.94 1.05 -19.87
C PHE A 331 -10.74 1.26 -18.96
N ILE A 332 -10.82 0.67 -17.77
CA ILE A 332 -9.69 0.41 -16.90
C ILE A 332 -9.33 -1.06 -17.09
N ILE A 333 -8.07 -1.35 -17.39
CA ILE A 333 -7.54 -2.71 -17.51
C ILE A 333 -6.53 -2.91 -16.39
N VAL A 334 -6.54 -4.09 -15.78
CA VAL A 334 -5.54 -4.54 -14.80
C VAL A 334 -4.83 -5.75 -15.39
N GLN A 335 -3.53 -5.62 -15.62
CA GLN A 335 -2.65 -6.66 -16.19
C GLN A 335 -1.26 -6.51 -15.57
N ASP A 336 -0.64 -7.61 -15.15
CA ASP A 336 0.69 -7.64 -14.53
C ASP A 336 0.86 -6.66 -13.35
N ASP A 337 -0.20 -6.51 -12.55
CA ASP A 337 -0.29 -5.57 -11.43
C ASP A 337 -0.08 -4.09 -11.83
N LEU A 338 -0.37 -3.77 -13.09
CA LEU A 338 -0.47 -2.42 -13.64
C LEU A 338 -1.93 -2.06 -13.89
N ILE A 339 -2.27 -0.78 -13.69
CA ILE A 339 -3.54 -0.20 -14.10
C ILE A 339 -3.31 0.52 -15.43
N LEU A 340 -4.03 0.11 -16.47
CA LEU A 340 -3.98 0.70 -17.80
C LEU A 340 -5.30 1.43 -18.12
N LYS A 341 -5.22 2.65 -18.62
CA LYS A 341 -6.37 3.39 -19.17
C LYS A 341 -6.51 3.11 -20.67
N TRP A 342 -7.53 2.34 -21.04
CA TRP A 342 -7.91 2.13 -22.43
C TRP A 342 -8.93 3.19 -22.86
N LYS A 343 -8.41 4.37 -23.21
CA LYS A 343 -9.19 5.47 -23.79
C LYS A 343 -8.33 6.29 -24.75
N ALA A 344 -8.98 7.14 -25.55
CA ALA A 344 -8.27 8.13 -26.35
C ALA A 344 -7.32 8.95 -25.45
N PRO A 345 -6.02 9.07 -25.78
CA PRO A 345 -5.08 9.82 -24.96
C PRO A 345 -5.52 11.27 -24.80
N THR A 346 -5.53 11.72 -23.55
CA THR A 346 -5.76 13.13 -23.20
C THR A 346 -4.72 13.58 -22.17
N ILE A 347 -4.43 14.87 -22.13
CA ILE A 347 -3.49 15.49 -21.19
C ILE A 347 -4.06 16.80 -20.65
N ASP A 348 -3.79 17.10 -19.38
CA ASP A 348 -4.25 18.33 -18.74
C ASP A 348 -3.19 19.44 -18.92
N VAL A 349 -3.58 20.55 -19.55
CA VAL A 349 -2.70 21.69 -19.88
C VAL A 349 -3.19 22.97 -19.21
N LYS A 350 -2.29 23.86 -18.78
CA LYS A 350 -2.64 25.15 -18.17
C LYS A 350 -2.52 26.27 -19.18
N CYS A 351 -3.57 27.07 -19.37
CA CYS A 351 -3.51 28.27 -20.20
C CYS A 351 -2.69 29.35 -19.48
N ILE A 352 -1.66 29.89 -20.14
CA ILE A 352 -0.80 30.96 -19.60
C ILE A 352 -0.92 32.27 -20.37
N ALA A 353 -1.37 32.21 -21.64
CA ALA A 353 -1.79 33.35 -22.44
C ALA A 353 -2.92 32.90 -23.40
N PRO A 354 -3.65 33.81 -24.08
CA PRO A 354 -4.84 33.49 -24.88
C PRO A 354 -4.71 32.26 -25.77
N ASN A 355 -3.56 32.03 -26.42
CA ASN A 355 -3.33 30.87 -27.31
C ASN A 355 -2.14 30.00 -26.86
N GLU A 356 -1.73 30.15 -25.60
CA GLU A 356 -0.52 29.56 -25.06
C GLU A 356 -0.83 28.71 -23.84
N TYR A 357 -0.43 27.45 -23.93
CA TYR A 357 -0.70 26.43 -22.94
C TYR A 357 0.60 25.79 -22.50
N THR A 358 0.69 25.41 -21.24
CA THR A 358 1.84 24.69 -20.70
C THR A 358 1.42 23.38 -20.06
N VAL A 359 2.25 22.37 -20.26
CA VAL A 359 2.32 21.17 -19.41
C VAL A 359 3.56 21.31 -18.54
N ALA A 360 3.69 20.53 -17.46
CA ALA A 360 4.84 20.57 -16.55
C ALA A 360 6.20 20.88 -17.21
N ASP A 361 7.04 21.60 -16.46
CA ASP A 361 8.36 22.10 -16.89
C ASP A 361 8.31 23.13 -18.03
N ASN A 362 7.24 23.95 -18.07
CA ASN A 362 7.09 25.09 -19.00
C ASN A 362 7.13 24.73 -20.49
N LYS A 363 6.81 23.48 -20.86
CA LYS A 363 6.75 23.11 -22.28
C LYS A 363 5.51 23.74 -22.91
N MET A 364 5.78 24.69 -23.81
CA MET A 364 4.78 25.49 -24.50
C MET A 364 4.07 24.72 -25.61
N ILE A 365 2.75 24.83 -25.64
CA ILE A 365 1.87 24.33 -26.68
C ILE A 365 1.05 25.52 -27.18
N HIS A 366 1.17 25.83 -28.47
CA HIS A 366 0.37 26.85 -29.12
C HIS A 366 -0.85 26.22 -29.75
N LEU A 367 -2.04 26.68 -29.36
CA LEU A 367 -3.31 26.19 -29.89
C LEU A 367 -4.10 27.36 -30.50
N PRO A 368 -4.87 27.14 -31.58
CA PRO A 368 -5.67 28.19 -32.19
C PRO A 368 -6.86 28.61 -31.31
N GLU A 369 -7.30 27.76 -30.39
CA GLU A 369 -8.39 28.06 -29.46
C GLU A 369 -7.98 28.99 -28.31
N VAL A 370 -8.76 30.05 -28.09
CA VAL A 370 -8.52 31.02 -27.02
C VAL A 370 -8.97 30.48 -25.65
N GLY A 371 -8.04 30.43 -24.71
CA GLY A 371 -8.24 29.97 -23.34
C GLY A 371 -8.34 31.10 -22.31
N VAL A 372 -8.82 30.77 -21.12
CA VAL A 372 -8.81 31.66 -19.95
C VAL A 372 -7.51 31.45 -19.19
N VAL A 373 -6.71 32.51 -19.07
CA VAL A 373 -5.41 32.47 -18.37
C VAL A 373 -5.58 31.94 -16.94
N GLY A 374 -4.72 31.00 -16.56
CA GLY A 374 -4.73 30.32 -15.27
C GLY A 374 -5.61 29.07 -15.22
N ALA A 375 -6.56 28.89 -16.14
CA ALA A 375 -7.41 27.72 -16.18
C ALA A 375 -6.69 26.49 -16.76
N ILE A 376 -7.12 25.31 -16.31
CA ILE A 376 -6.64 24.02 -16.83
C ILE A 376 -7.67 23.49 -17.81
N TYR A 377 -7.18 22.89 -18.90
CA TYR A 377 -7.98 22.31 -19.97
C TYR A 377 -7.51 20.89 -20.27
N GLU A 378 -8.44 20.04 -20.68
CA GLU A 378 -8.13 18.71 -21.21
C GLU A 378 -7.89 18.80 -22.72
N LEU A 379 -6.71 18.39 -23.15
CA LEU A 379 -6.26 18.38 -24.54
C LEU A 379 -6.31 16.95 -25.09
N SER A 380 -6.84 16.78 -26.29
CA SER A 380 -6.90 15.47 -26.98
C SER A 380 -5.60 15.12 -27.71
N SER A 381 -5.47 13.85 -28.12
CA SER A 381 -4.40 13.35 -28.98
C SER A 381 -4.19 14.13 -30.28
N ASN A 382 -5.23 14.80 -30.78
CA ASN A 382 -5.20 15.60 -32.00
C ASN A 382 -4.98 17.10 -31.71
N LEU A 383 -4.49 17.43 -30.50
CA LEU A 383 -4.23 18.79 -30.03
C LEU A 383 -5.46 19.71 -30.06
N LYS A 384 -6.66 19.15 -29.86
CA LYS A 384 -7.89 19.95 -29.67
C LYS A 384 -8.25 20.04 -28.21
N LEU A 385 -8.60 21.24 -27.75
CA LEU A 385 -9.16 21.45 -26.42
C LEU A 385 -10.54 20.79 -26.35
N LEU A 386 -10.70 19.86 -25.41
CA LEU A 386 -11.95 19.12 -25.20
C LEU A 386 -12.87 19.86 -24.24
N ARG A 387 -12.34 20.31 -23.10
CA ARG A 387 -13.09 21.00 -22.06
C ARG A 387 -12.18 21.72 -21.07
N LYS A 388 -12.74 22.69 -20.35
CA LYS A 388 -12.12 23.25 -19.14
C LYS A 388 -12.25 22.25 -17.98
N ARG A 389 -11.16 22.04 -17.24
CA ARG A 389 -11.09 21.16 -16.07
C ARG A 389 -11.24 21.98 -14.80
N THR A 390 -12.43 21.97 -14.22
CA THR A 390 -12.73 22.61 -12.93
C THR A 390 -12.41 21.70 -11.74
N ASP A 391 -12.07 20.44 -12.02
CA ASP A 391 -11.74 19.37 -11.08
C ASP A 391 -10.22 19.18 -10.89
N ARG A 392 -9.40 20.07 -11.45
CA ARG A 392 -7.93 20.00 -11.38
C ARG A 392 -7.33 21.27 -10.77
N LEU A 393 -6.31 21.09 -9.92
CA LEU A 393 -5.51 22.18 -9.34
C LEU A 393 -4.21 22.45 -10.10
N ALA A 394 -3.70 21.45 -10.82
CA ALA A 394 -2.43 21.53 -11.55
C ALA A 394 -2.56 20.86 -12.93
N PRO A 395 -1.78 21.32 -13.94
CA PRO A 395 -1.65 20.60 -15.21
C PRO A 395 -0.94 19.24 -15.01
N SER A 396 -0.94 18.41 -16.04
CA SER A 396 -0.22 17.14 -16.05
C SER A 396 1.29 17.33 -15.86
N THR A 397 1.91 16.33 -15.24
CA THR A 397 3.36 16.21 -14.97
C THR A 397 4.17 15.91 -16.23
N ALA A 398 5.50 16.10 -16.17
CA ALA A 398 6.38 15.85 -17.31
C ALA A 398 6.37 14.36 -17.70
N ARG A 399 6.29 13.47 -16.71
CA ARG A 399 6.14 12.04 -16.95
C ARG A 399 4.82 11.70 -17.65
N GLU A 400 3.72 12.35 -17.27
CA GLU A 400 2.43 12.16 -17.96
C GLU A 400 2.49 12.67 -19.41
N LEU A 401 3.26 13.73 -19.67
CA LEU A 401 3.48 14.23 -21.02
C LEU A 401 4.25 13.25 -21.90
N GLU A 402 5.33 12.66 -21.38
CA GLU A 402 6.08 11.61 -22.11
C GLU A 402 5.16 10.46 -22.52
N VAL A 403 4.39 9.95 -21.55
CA VAL A 403 3.45 8.84 -21.78
C VAL A 403 2.34 9.24 -22.76
N PHE A 404 1.84 10.48 -22.68
CA PHE A 404 0.86 11.00 -23.65
C PHE A 404 1.43 11.03 -25.07
N LEU A 405 2.61 11.62 -25.27
CA LEU A 405 3.24 11.75 -26.60
C LEU A 405 3.53 10.38 -27.22
N GLU A 406 4.01 9.43 -26.42
CA GLU A 406 4.21 8.05 -26.84
C GLU A 406 2.88 7.40 -27.28
N SER A 407 1.83 7.56 -26.46
CA SER A 407 0.49 7.04 -26.77
C SER A 407 -0.11 7.64 -28.05
N VAL A 408 0.08 8.94 -28.29
CA VAL A 408 -0.37 9.61 -29.52
C VAL A 408 0.37 9.07 -30.73
N THR A 409 1.68 8.90 -30.61
CA THR A 409 2.53 8.36 -31.69
C THR A 409 2.07 6.96 -32.08
N LEU A 410 1.89 6.08 -31.11
CA LEU A 410 1.41 4.71 -31.34
C LEU A 410 0.00 4.66 -31.92
N LEU A 411 -0.92 5.52 -31.46
CA LEU A 411 -2.27 5.61 -32.00
C LEU A 411 -2.26 5.93 -33.51
N ASN A 412 -1.32 6.77 -33.95
CA ASN A 412 -1.17 7.14 -35.36
C ASN A 412 -0.54 6.04 -36.22
N TYR A 413 0.28 5.16 -35.64
CA TYR A 413 0.82 3.98 -36.34
C TYR A 413 -0.17 2.81 -36.45
N SER A 414 -1.16 2.76 -35.55
CA SER A 414 -2.21 1.72 -35.54
C SER A 414 -3.42 2.00 -36.45
N LYS A 415 -3.45 3.15 -37.11
CA LYS A 415 -4.42 3.51 -38.15
C LYS A 415 -3.80 3.31 -39.52
#